data_AF-R6TSY3-F1
#
_entry.id   AF-R6TSY3-F1
#
_cell.length_a   1.000
_cell.length_b   1.000
_cell.length_c   1.000
_cell.angle_alpha   90.00
_cell.angle_beta   90.00
_cell.angle_gamma   90.00
#
_symmetry.space_group_name_H-M   'P 1'
#
loop_
_entity.id
_entity.type
_entity.pdbx_description
1 polymer ?
#
loop_
_entity_poly.entity_id
_entity_poly.type
_entity_poly.pdbx_seq_one_letter_code
_entity_poly.pdbx_strand_id
1 'polypeptide(L)'
;MAIGERIHFFRLLRGMTQKYLGMALGFPEKSADVRLAQYETGSRTPKADLTAALAQVLDVSPHALSVPDIDSYVGLMHTLFTLEDNYGLKISEIDGEVCLKVDVRKNKDAARLHEMLCSWQQAAARLEAGEISKEDYDKWRYHYPELDKTQNYVKVPPQDLF
;
A
#
# COMPACT_ATOMS: atom_id res chain seq x y z
N MET A 1 9.05 -4.54 -1.39
CA MET A 1 9.88 -3.34 -1.49
C MET A 1 10.12 -2.82 -0.10
N ALA A 2 11.36 -2.82 0.34
CA ALA A 2 11.77 -2.15 1.57
C ALA A 2 11.42 -0.65 1.53
N ILE A 3 11.31 -0.04 2.73
CA ILE A 3 10.96 1.38 2.88
C ILE A 3 11.84 2.32 2.04
N GLY A 4 13.12 2.02 1.88
CA GLY A 4 14.05 2.82 1.07
C GLY A 4 13.66 2.87 -0.42
N GLU A 5 13.32 1.72 -1.00
CA GLU A 5 12.87 1.63 -2.39
C GLU A 5 11.53 2.35 -2.60
N ARG A 6 10.65 2.32 -1.59
CA ARG A 6 9.36 3.03 -1.64
C ARG A 6 9.57 4.55 -1.59
N ILE A 7 10.46 5.04 -0.73
CA ILE A 7 10.85 6.47 -0.72
C ILE A 7 11.39 6.88 -2.08
N HIS A 8 12.29 6.08 -2.65
CA HIS A 8 12.86 6.34 -3.98
C HIS A 8 11.78 6.40 -5.06
N PHE A 9 10.88 5.40 -5.08
CA PHE A 9 9.77 5.32 -6.02
C PHE A 9 8.87 6.56 -5.96
N PHE A 10 8.39 6.93 -4.77
CA PHE A 10 7.51 8.09 -4.64
C PHE A 10 8.22 9.41 -4.92
N ARG A 11 9.50 9.54 -4.57
CA ARG A 11 10.29 10.72 -4.94
C ARG A 11 10.34 10.90 -6.45
N LEU A 12 10.62 9.83 -7.20
CA LEU A 12 10.63 9.85 -8.65
C LEU A 12 9.25 10.15 -9.23
N LEU A 13 8.19 9.54 -8.67
CA LEU A 13 6.80 9.80 -9.06
C LEU A 13 6.43 11.29 -8.91
N ARG A 14 6.98 11.97 -7.90
CA ARG A 14 6.79 13.41 -7.67
C ARG A 14 7.78 14.30 -8.43
N GLY A 15 8.67 13.74 -9.24
CA GLY A 15 9.66 14.50 -10.02
C GLY A 15 10.71 15.22 -9.15
N MET A 16 10.94 14.76 -7.92
CA MET A 16 11.84 15.43 -6.96
C MET A 16 13.27 14.91 -7.07
N THR A 17 14.27 15.80 -6.91
CA THR A 17 15.68 15.37 -6.73
C THR A 17 15.93 14.95 -5.29
N GLN A 18 17.00 14.18 -5.06
CA GLN A 18 17.35 13.79 -3.69
C GLN A 18 17.68 15.01 -2.82
N LYS A 19 18.41 15.98 -3.37
CA LYS A 19 18.73 17.24 -2.70
C LYS A 19 17.46 18.01 -2.32
N TYR A 20 16.51 18.13 -3.24
CA TYR A 20 15.26 18.84 -3.01
C TYR A 20 14.43 18.21 -1.89
N LEU A 21 14.18 16.90 -1.96
CA LEU A 21 13.43 16.20 -0.91
C LEU A 21 14.16 16.26 0.43
N GLY A 22 15.48 16.08 0.45
CA GLY A 22 16.28 16.22 1.67
C GLY A 22 16.16 17.61 2.31
N MET A 23 16.18 18.68 1.51
CA MET A 23 15.97 20.05 2.01
C MET A 23 14.55 20.28 2.51
N ALA A 24 13.54 19.75 1.83
CA ALA A 24 12.14 19.82 2.28
C ALA A 24 11.91 19.12 3.64
N LEU A 25 12.74 18.11 3.96
CA LEU A 25 12.78 17.44 5.26
C LEU A 25 13.62 18.17 6.32
N GLY A 26 14.14 19.37 6.00
CA GLY A 26 14.95 20.17 6.90
C GLY A 26 16.40 19.69 7.04
N PHE A 27 16.91 18.85 6.11
CA PHE A 27 18.32 18.48 6.13
C PHE A 27 19.21 19.66 5.71
N PRO A 28 20.40 19.82 6.31
CA PRO A 28 21.34 20.86 5.89
C PRO A 28 21.68 20.70 4.41
N GLU A 29 21.60 21.80 3.65
CA GLU A 29 21.74 21.79 2.18
C GLU A 29 22.98 21.03 1.69
N LYS A 30 24.12 21.21 2.39
CA LYS A 30 25.41 20.57 2.05
C LYS A 30 25.40 19.04 2.15
N SER A 31 24.38 18.46 2.76
CA SER A 31 24.29 17.02 3.06
C SER A 31 22.92 16.41 2.74
N ALA A 32 22.01 17.19 2.16
CA ALA A 32 20.61 16.82 2.00
C ALA A 32 20.44 15.62 1.06
N ASP A 33 21.17 15.62 -0.06
CA ASP A 33 21.23 14.54 -1.04
C ASP A 33 21.86 13.26 -0.46
N VAL A 34 23.05 13.37 0.13
CA VAL A 34 23.77 12.23 0.71
C VAL A 34 22.95 11.55 1.80
N ARG A 35 22.34 12.35 2.69
CA ARG A 35 21.53 11.82 3.79
C ARG A 35 20.25 11.15 3.27
N LEU A 36 19.60 11.70 2.24
CA LEU A 36 18.44 11.06 1.64
C LEU A 36 18.81 9.78 0.90
N ALA A 37 19.92 9.77 0.16
CA ALA A 37 20.42 8.58 -0.53
C ALA A 37 20.62 7.40 0.43
N GLN A 38 21.15 7.65 1.64
CA GLN A 38 21.29 6.63 2.69
C GLN A 38 19.96 6.00 3.11
N TYR A 39 18.85 6.75 3.07
CA TYR A 39 17.52 6.19 3.34
C TYR A 39 16.99 5.41 2.14
N GLU A 40 17.16 5.92 0.92
CA GLU A 40 16.71 5.24 -0.30
C GLU A 40 17.43 3.91 -0.54
N THR A 41 18.72 3.82 -0.21
CA THR A 41 19.51 2.58 -0.34
C THR A 41 19.33 1.61 0.82
N GLY A 42 18.53 1.97 1.84
CA GLY A 42 18.33 1.14 3.03
C GLY A 42 19.51 1.12 4.01
N SER A 43 20.58 1.89 3.76
CA SER A 43 21.72 2.03 4.69
C SER A 43 21.30 2.67 6.03
N ARG A 44 20.16 3.36 6.04
CA ARG A 44 19.48 3.87 7.24
C ARG A 44 17.97 3.63 7.11
N THR A 45 17.34 3.30 8.23
CA THR A 45 15.87 3.24 8.34
C THR A 45 15.36 4.53 8.97
N PRO A 46 14.40 5.25 8.36
CA PRO A 46 13.82 6.43 8.98
C PRO A 46 13.00 6.03 10.22
N LYS A 47 13.09 6.85 11.28
CA LYS A 47 12.22 6.73 12.47
C LYS A 47 10.84 7.30 12.17
N ALA A 48 9.85 6.98 13.01
CA ALA A 48 8.45 7.37 12.84
C ALA A 48 8.25 8.85 12.45
N ASP A 49 8.88 9.80 13.15
CA ASP A 49 8.75 11.23 12.84
C ASP A 49 9.25 11.60 11.44
N LEU A 50 10.38 11.01 11.03
CA LEU A 50 10.92 11.23 9.69
C LEU A 50 10.09 10.53 8.63
N THR A 51 9.55 9.33 8.92
CA THR A 51 8.62 8.62 8.03
C THR A 51 7.35 9.45 7.81
N ALA A 52 6.82 10.08 8.85
CA ALA A 52 5.66 10.97 8.75
C ALA A 52 5.98 12.21 7.91
N ALA A 53 7.14 12.85 8.14
CA ALA A 53 7.58 14.00 7.34
C ALA A 53 7.80 13.63 5.86
N LEU A 54 8.43 12.48 5.59
CA LEU A 54 8.58 11.93 4.24
C LEU A 54 7.23 11.74 3.57
N ALA A 55 6.29 11.10 4.26
CA ALA A 55 4.95 10.84 3.75
C ALA A 55 4.21 12.15 3.42
N GLN A 56 4.33 13.16 4.30
CA GLN A 56 3.75 14.49 4.08
C GLN A 56 4.34 15.18 2.84
N VAL A 57 5.67 15.22 2.68
CA VAL A 57 6.30 15.87 1.53
C VAL A 57 6.03 15.12 0.23
N LEU A 58 5.96 13.79 0.30
CA LEU A 58 5.66 12.93 -0.86
C LEU A 58 4.17 12.86 -1.18
N ASP A 59 3.31 13.47 -0.35
CA ASP A 59 1.86 13.47 -0.48
C ASP A 59 1.32 12.03 -0.58
N VAL A 60 1.63 11.23 0.44
CA VAL A 60 1.18 9.84 0.61
C VAL A 60 0.92 9.54 2.09
N SER A 61 0.18 8.48 2.37
CA SER A 61 0.05 7.93 3.73
C SER A 61 1.41 7.41 4.24
N PRO A 62 1.77 7.57 5.53
CA PRO A 62 2.97 6.94 6.10
C PRO A 62 3.00 5.42 5.91
N HIS A 63 1.82 4.78 5.88
CA HIS A 63 1.68 3.35 5.61
C HIS A 63 2.07 2.97 4.19
N ALA A 64 1.98 3.90 3.25
CA ALA A 64 2.50 3.73 1.90
C ALA A 64 4.03 3.72 1.86
N LEU A 65 4.76 4.06 2.94
CA LEU A 65 6.21 3.92 3.03
C LEU A 65 6.62 2.72 3.90
N SER A 66 5.90 2.42 4.98
CA SER A 66 6.22 1.38 5.95
C SER A 66 5.58 0.02 5.65
N VAL A 67 5.73 -0.49 4.42
CA VAL A 67 5.22 -1.82 4.05
C VAL A 67 6.14 -2.91 4.64
N PRO A 68 5.61 -4.04 5.14
CA PRO A 68 6.42 -5.17 5.53
C PRO A 68 7.40 -5.55 4.41
N ASP A 69 8.64 -5.89 4.78
CA ASP A 69 9.61 -6.39 3.82
C ASP A 69 9.17 -7.76 3.31
N ILE A 70 8.65 -7.78 2.09
CA ILE A 70 8.19 -8.95 1.35
C ILE A 70 9.10 -9.24 0.14
N ASP A 71 10.34 -8.74 0.14
CA ASP A 71 11.25 -8.83 -1.02
C ASP A 71 11.81 -10.23 -1.26
N SER A 72 11.73 -11.12 -0.26
CA SER A 72 11.99 -12.54 -0.47
C SER A 72 10.69 -13.32 -0.65
N TYR A 73 10.69 -14.29 -1.56
CA TYR A 73 9.55 -15.22 -1.72
C TYR A 73 9.19 -15.92 -0.41
N VAL A 74 10.18 -16.23 0.43
CA VAL A 74 9.98 -16.80 1.77
C VAL A 74 9.24 -15.81 2.67
N GLY A 75 9.68 -14.55 2.73
CA GLY A 75 9.01 -13.49 3.51
C GLY A 75 7.59 -13.20 3.02
N LEU A 76 7.37 -13.20 1.71
CA LEU A 76 6.04 -13.11 1.11
C LEU A 76 5.14 -14.25 1.59
N MET A 77 5.59 -15.50 1.52
CA MET A 77 4.81 -16.65 1.96
C MET A 77 4.51 -16.64 3.46
N HIS A 78 5.50 -16.29 4.30
CA HIS A 78 5.26 -16.14 5.75
C HIS A 78 4.28 -15.01 6.08
N THR A 79 4.25 -13.95 5.27
CA THR A 79 3.23 -12.90 5.37
C THR A 79 1.85 -13.48 5.06
N LEU A 80 1.70 -14.23 3.97
CA LEU A 80 0.43 -14.89 3.62
C LEU A 80 -0.03 -15.88 4.70
N PHE A 81 0.88 -16.69 5.27
CA PHE A 81 0.55 -17.59 6.38
C PHE A 81 0.07 -16.84 7.61
N THR A 82 0.73 -15.73 7.96
CA THR A 82 0.30 -14.86 9.07
C THR A 82 -1.08 -14.25 8.80
N LEU A 83 -1.38 -13.91 7.54
CA LEU A 83 -2.71 -13.43 7.14
C LEU A 83 -3.77 -14.54 7.23
N GLU A 84 -3.42 -15.77 6.89
CA GLU A 84 -4.29 -16.93 7.10
C GLU A 84 -4.61 -17.09 8.59
N ASP A 85 -3.59 -17.11 9.44
CA ASP A 85 -3.71 -17.34 10.87
C ASP A 85 -4.55 -16.27 11.56
N ASN A 86 -4.26 -15.00 11.31
CA ASN A 86 -4.85 -13.88 12.05
C ASN A 86 -6.12 -13.34 11.40
N TYR A 87 -6.16 -13.24 10.07
CA TYR A 87 -7.20 -12.53 9.32
C TYR A 87 -8.05 -13.44 8.43
N GLY A 88 -7.90 -14.76 8.53
CA GLY A 88 -8.75 -15.71 7.84
C GLY A 88 -8.57 -15.75 6.33
N LEU A 89 -7.41 -15.32 5.82
CA LEU A 89 -7.03 -15.56 4.44
C LEU A 89 -7.01 -17.08 4.18
N LYS A 90 -7.50 -17.52 3.02
CA LYS A 90 -7.52 -18.91 2.58
C LYS A 90 -7.24 -18.99 1.09
N ILE A 91 -6.64 -20.10 0.68
CA ILE A 91 -6.49 -20.45 -0.72
C ILE A 91 -7.71 -21.27 -1.16
N SER A 92 -8.20 -21.00 -2.36
CA SER A 92 -9.19 -21.80 -3.09
C SER A 92 -8.82 -21.91 -4.56
N GLU A 93 -9.44 -22.83 -5.26
CA GLU A 93 -9.30 -22.98 -6.72
C GLU A 93 -10.58 -22.48 -7.39
N ILE A 94 -10.43 -21.66 -8.44
CA ILE A 94 -11.52 -21.19 -9.30
C ILE A 94 -11.00 -21.32 -10.74
N ASP A 95 -11.72 -22.06 -11.59
CA ASP A 95 -11.37 -22.27 -13.00
C ASP A 95 -9.92 -22.75 -13.24
N GLY A 96 -9.38 -23.58 -12.33
CA GLY A 96 -8.01 -24.09 -12.37
C GLY A 96 -6.94 -23.12 -11.90
N GLU A 97 -7.32 -21.91 -11.48
CA GLU A 97 -6.43 -20.89 -10.94
C GLU A 97 -6.50 -20.82 -9.42
N VAL A 98 -5.33 -20.62 -8.80
CA VAL A 98 -5.21 -20.47 -7.35
C VAL A 98 -5.62 -19.06 -6.95
N CYS A 99 -6.71 -18.96 -6.19
CA CYS A 99 -7.29 -17.71 -5.72
C CYS A 99 -7.19 -17.56 -4.20
N LEU A 100 -7.08 -16.31 -3.73
CA LEU A 100 -7.18 -15.96 -2.33
C LEU A 100 -8.61 -15.53 -2.00
N LYS A 101 -9.15 -16.05 -0.90
CA LYS A 101 -10.43 -15.63 -0.33
C LYS A 101 -10.32 -15.40 1.17
N VAL A 102 -11.31 -14.76 1.77
CA VAL A 102 -11.37 -14.55 3.22
C VAL A 102 -12.51 -15.37 3.81
N ASP A 103 -12.20 -16.20 4.81
CA ASP A 103 -13.19 -16.87 5.63
C ASP A 103 -13.75 -15.89 6.66
N VAL A 104 -14.76 -15.13 6.26
CA VAL A 104 -15.43 -14.10 7.09
C VAL A 104 -16.01 -14.64 8.40
N ARG A 105 -16.22 -15.96 8.50
CA ARG A 105 -16.78 -16.60 9.70
C ARG A 105 -15.71 -16.93 10.73
N LYS A 106 -14.42 -16.90 10.36
CA LYS A 106 -13.31 -17.26 11.25
C LYS A 106 -13.26 -16.38 12.49
N ASN A 107 -13.25 -15.07 12.31
CA ASN A 107 -13.21 -14.09 13.41
C ASN A 107 -13.59 -12.68 12.91
N LYS A 108 -13.70 -11.73 13.84
CA LYS A 108 -14.02 -10.31 13.55
C LYS A 108 -12.99 -9.62 12.64
N ASP A 109 -11.72 -10.01 12.73
CA ASP A 109 -10.64 -9.40 11.95
C ASP A 109 -10.68 -9.88 10.50
N ALA A 110 -11.14 -11.12 10.25
CA ALA A 110 -11.45 -11.65 8.94
C ALA A 110 -12.63 -10.94 8.28
N ALA A 111 -13.71 -10.68 9.04
CA ALA A 111 -14.83 -9.87 8.55
C ALA A 111 -14.36 -8.45 8.15
N ARG A 112 -13.50 -7.83 8.96
CA ARG A 112 -12.90 -6.52 8.65
C ARG A 112 -11.98 -6.57 7.43
N LEU A 113 -11.13 -7.59 7.29
CA LEU A 113 -10.29 -7.75 6.10
C LEU A 113 -11.14 -7.87 4.84
N HIS A 114 -12.23 -8.64 4.89
CA HIS A 114 -13.17 -8.76 3.77
C HIS A 114 -13.78 -7.40 3.38
N GLU A 115 -14.22 -6.58 4.35
CA GLU A 115 -14.70 -5.23 4.08
C GLU A 115 -13.65 -4.37 3.34
N MET A 116 -12.39 -4.44 3.77
CA MET A 116 -11.28 -3.71 3.13
C MET A 116 -11.00 -4.21 1.70
N LEU A 117 -11.07 -5.53 1.47
CA LEU A 117 -10.93 -6.11 0.14
C LEU A 117 -12.10 -5.73 -0.78
N CYS A 118 -13.32 -5.62 -0.26
CA CYS A 118 -14.47 -5.13 -1.04
C CYS A 118 -14.28 -3.67 -1.49
N SER A 119 -13.72 -2.80 -0.65
CA SER A 119 -13.37 -1.44 -1.06
C SER A 119 -12.35 -1.44 -2.19
N TRP A 120 -11.32 -2.28 -2.08
CA TRP A 120 -10.30 -2.41 -3.12
C TRP A 120 -10.87 -2.96 -4.43
N GLN A 121 -11.72 -4.00 -4.37
CA GLN A 121 -12.40 -4.55 -5.53
C GLN A 121 -13.24 -3.49 -6.25
N GLN A 122 -14.00 -2.67 -5.51
CA GLN A 122 -14.79 -1.57 -6.09
C GLN A 122 -13.89 -0.56 -6.80
N ALA A 123 -12.80 -0.12 -6.17
CA ALA A 123 -11.86 0.82 -6.79
C ALA A 123 -11.22 0.24 -8.07
N ALA A 124 -10.88 -1.05 -8.07
CA ALA A 124 -10.32 -1.73 -9.24
C ALA A 124 -11.35 -1.87 -10.37
N ALA A 125 -12.60 -2.27 -10.06
CA ALA A 125 -13.67 -2.39 -11.03
C ALA A 125 -14.00 -1.04 -11.71
N ARG A 126 -13.99 0.06 -10.95
CA ARG A 126 -14.18 1.42 -11.50
C ARG A 126 -13.06 1.83 -12.45
N LEU A 127 -11.82 1.41 -12.19
CA LEU A 127 -10.69 1.62 -13.10
C LEU A 127 -10.87 0.80 -14.38
N GLU A 128 -11.25 -0.47 -14.27
CA GLU A 128 -11.50 -1.36 -15.43
C GLU A 128 -12.66 -0.87 -16.30
N ALA A 129 -13.72 -0.34 -15.68
CA ALA A 129 -14.85 0.28 -16.39
C ALA A 129 -14.51 1.65 -17.01
N GLY A 130 -13.34 2.22 -16.74
CA GLY A 130 -12.92 3.54 -17.20
C GLY A 130 -13.63 4.71 -16.50
N GLU A 131 -14.28 4.48 -15.36
CA GLU A 131 -14.95 5.51 -14.56
C GLU A 131 -13.96 6.41 -13.81
N ILE A 132 -12.77 5.89 -13.52
CA ILE A 132 -11.66 6.63 -12.91
C ILE A 132 -10.39 6.42 -13.71
N SER A 133 -9.52 7.43 -13.70
CA SER A 133 -8.20 7.33 -14.32
C SER A 133 -7.28 6.43 -13.51
N LYS A 134 -6.17 5.99 -14.12
CA LYS A 134 -5.11 5.26 -13.42
C LYS A 134 -4.51 6.12 -12.30
N GLU A 135 -4.38 7.42 -12.55
CA GLU A 135 -3.91 8.41 -11.59
C GLU A 135 -4.85 8.52 -10.38
N ASP A 136 -6.17 8.53 -10.60
CA ASP A 136 -7.16 8.60 -9.52
C ASP A 136 -7.18 7.32 -8.68
N TYR A 137 -7.08 6.15 -9.32
CA TYR A 137 -6.96 4.88 -8.62
C TYR A 137 -5.68 4.82 -7.77
N ASP A 138 -4.55 5.26 -8.33
CA ASP A 138 -3.28 5.30 -7.62
C ASP A 138 -3.32 6.32 -6.48
N LYS A 139 -3.95 7.48 -6.67
CA LYS A 139 -4.20 8.45 -5.61
C LYS A 139 -4.98 7.83 -4.46
N TRP A 140 -6.07 7.10 -4.74
CA TRP A 140 -6.82 6.38 -3.70
C TRP A 140 -5.93 5.37 -2.97
N ARG A 141 -5.16 4.53 -3.69
CA ARG A 141 -4.26 3.54 -3.08
C ARG A 141 -3.21 4.17 -2.17
N TYR A 142 -2.63 5.30 -2.56
CA TYR A 142 -1.54 5.95 -1.81
C TYR A 142 -2.02 6.76 -0.60
N HIS A 143 -3.32 7.08 -0.54
CA HIS A 143 -3.95 7.79 0.58
C HIS A 143 -4.87 6.89 1.42
N TYR A 144 -4.92 5.59 1.17
CA TYR A 144 -5.71 4.65 1.98
C TYR A 144 -5.26 4.70 3.46
N PRO A 145 -6.19 4.74 4.44
CA PRO A 145 -7.65 4.59 4.32
C PRO A 145 -8.45 5.91 4.23
N GLU A 146 -7.81 7.07 4.06
CA GLU A 146 -8.48 8.37 4.20
C GLU A 146 -9.52 8.62 3.10
N LEU A 147 -9.16 8.34 1.85
CA LEU A 147 -10.05 8.50 0.68
C LEU A 147 -11.04 7.33 0.52
N ASP A 148 -10.96 6.31 1.38
CA ASP A 148 -11.87 5.17 1.35
C ASP A 148 -13.25 5.54 1.92
N LYS A 149 -13.27 6.34 2.99
CA LYS A 149 -14.51 6.77 3.68
C LYS A 149 -15.42 7.65 2.84
N THR A 150 -14.89 8.26 1.77
CA THR A 150 -15.65 9.09 0.82
C THR A 150 -16.34 8.28 -0.28
N GLN A 151 -16.03 6.99 -0.42
CA GLN A 151 -16.72 6.10 -1.35
C GLN A 151 -17.88 5.44 -0.60
N ASN A 152 -19.09 5.95 -0.80
CA ASN A 152 -20.31 5.32 -0.28
C ASN A 152 -20.33 3.86 -0.75
N TYR A 153 -20.36 2.91 0.19
CA TYR A 153 -20.52 1.48 -0.06
C TYR A 153 -21.69 1.26 -1.03
N VAL A 154 -21.40 0.98 -2.29
CA VAL A 154 -22.39 0.37 -3.18
C VAL A 154 -22.28 -1.11 -2.92
N LYS A 155 -23.30 -1.69 -2.28
CA LYS A 155 -23.46 -3.14 -2.23
C LYS A 155 -23.50 -3.63 -3.67
N VAL A 156 -22.39 -4.16 -4.17
CA VAL A 156 -22.40 -4.95 -5.40
C VAL A 156 -23.21 -6.20 -5.04
N PRO A 157 -24.37 -6.46 -5.68
CA PRO A 157 -25.07 -7.73 -5.48
C PRO A 157 -24.10 -8.85 -5.85
N PRO A 158 -24.11 -9.99 -5.14
CA PRO A 158 -23.39 -11.16 -5.63
C PRO A 158 -23.88 -11.42 -7.06
N GLN A 159 -22.99 -11.31 -8.05
CA GLN A 159 -23.31 -11.84 -9.36
C GLN A 159 -23.41 -13.35 -9.17
N ASP A 160 -24.61 -13.87 -9.42
CA ASP A 160 -24.90 -15.30 -9.46
C ASP A 160 -23.91 -15.96 -10.44
N LEU A 161 -22.85 -16.56 -9.89
CA LEU A 161 -22.03 -17.54 -10.58
C LEU A 161 -22.84 -18.84 -10.60
N PHE A 162 -23.53 -19.06 -11.72
CA PHE A 162 -24.07 -20.36 -12.13
C PHE A 162 -22.95 -21.26 -12.66
#